data_AF-A0A6A3QVQ9-F1
#
_entry.id   AF-A0A6A3QVQ9-F1
#
_cell.length_a   1.000
_cell.length_b   1.000
_cell.length_c   1.000
_cell.angle_alpha   90.00
_cell.angle_beta   90.00
_cell.angle_gamma   90.00
#
_symmetry.space_group_name_H-M   'P 1'
#
loop_
_entity.id
_entity.type
_entity.pdbx_description
1 polymer ?
#
loop_
_entity_poly.entity_id
_entity_poly.type
_entity_poly.pdbx_seq_one_letter_code
_entity_poly.pdbx_strand_id
1 'polypeptide(L)'
;MNLRSLLLTVIASATLSSVGAAKINHDKVQPFTQPQPVTVSEKATVKFKPNLKVAGWCRPYPAVNAAGETSGGLQASGELDGGCRGSALVSQVYGRAVWHKDLWAIMYAWYFPKDMYFDPLSDEGHQLGHRHTHHAGMWW
;
A
#
# COMPACT_ATOMS: atom_id res chain seq x y z
N MET A 1 -51.63 5.35 3.00
CA MET A 1 -50.22 5.00 3.30
C MET A 1 -49.98 5.20 4.78
N ASN A 2 -49.64 4.14 5.51
CA ASN A 2 -49.61 4.15 6.97
C ASN A 2 -48.27 4.73 7.48
N LEU A 3 -48.33 5.82 8.25
CA LEU A 3 -47.16 6.56 8.77
C LEU A 3 -46.19 5.65 9.55
N ARG A 4 -46.71 4.58 10.17
CA ARG A 4 -45.91 3.55 10.84
C ARG A 4 -45.02 2.73 9.89
N SER A 5 -45.47 2.52 8.65
CA SER A 5 -44.70 1.79 7.64
C SER A 5 -43.58 2.63 7.03
N LEU A 6 -43.71 3.96 7.07
CA LEU A 6 -42.69 4.93 6.64
C LEU A 6 -41.60 5.13 7.71
N LEU A 7 -41.95 5.03 8.98
CA LEU A 7 -40.99 5.11 10.09
C LEU A 7 -40.07 3.88 10.16
N LEU A 8 -40.59 2.69 9.83
CA LEU A 8 -39.80 1.44 9.82
C LEU A 8 -38.77 1.39 8.69
N THR A 9 -39.06 1.99 7.53
CA THR A 9 -38.10 2.03 6.40
C THR A 9 -36.96 3.02 6.62
N VAL A 10 -37.18 4.13 7.35
CA VAL A 10 -36.12 5.11 7.64
C VAL A 10 -35.11 4.59 8.67
N ILE A 11 -35.55 3.79 9.66
CA ILE A 11 -34.65 3.23 10.69
C ILE A 11 -33.72 2.16 10.10
N ALA A 12 -34.16 1.41 9.09
CA ALA A 12 -33.35 0.39 8.43
C ALA A 12 -32.23 0.96 7.53
N SER A 13 -32.26 2.25 7.19
CA SER A 13 -31.25 2.90 6.33
C SER A 13 -30.12 3.61 7.11
N ALA A 14 -30.17 3.64 8.45
CA ALA A 14 -29.30 4.51 9.25
C ALA A 14 -27.99 3.88 9.75
N THR A 15 -27.62 2.66 9.33
CA THR A 15 -26.37 2.02 9.77
C THR A 15 -25.45 1.61 8.61
N LEU A 16 -25.27 2.48 7.61
CA LEU A 16 -24.01 2.49 6.87
C LEU A 16 -22.98 3.29 7.69
N SER A 17 -22.50 2.69 8.79
CA SER A 17 -21.25 3.14 9.38
C SER A 17 -20.15 2.85 8.37
N SER A 18 -19.60 3.89 7.75
CA SER A 18 -18.36 3.76 7.00
C SER A 18 -17.28 3.34 8.00
N VAL A 19 -16.89 2.07 7.97
CA VAL A 19 -15.68 1.61 8.65
C VAL A 19 -14.51 2.15 7.83
N GLY A 20 -14.21 3.43 7.99
CA GLY A 20 -12.94 3.99 7.56
C GLY A 20 -11.87 3.33 8.42
N ALA A 21 -11.14 2.37 7.85
CA ALA A 21 -10.11 1.71 8.59
C ALA A 21 -9.03 2.71 9.03
N ALA A 22 -8.54 2.56 10.27
CA ALA A 22 -7.71 3.56 10.92
C ALA A 22 -6.37 3.77 10.19
N LYS A 23 -5.84 4.99 10.27
CA LYS A 23 -4.46 5.30 9.87
C LYS A 23 -3.56 5.02 11.08
N ILE A 24 -2.60 4.11 10.94
CA ILE A 24 -1.69 3.69 12.01
C ILE A 24 -0.24 4.03 11.66
N ASN A 25 0.70 3.94 12.60
CA ASN A 25 2.11 4.20 12.29
C ASN A 25 2.63 3.23 11.21
N HIS A 26 3.49 3.72 10.32
CA HIS A 26 3.99 2.96 9.16
C HIS A 26 4.75 1.68 9.56
N ASP A 27 5.31 1.64 10.77
CA ASP A 27 6.05 0.52 11.35
C ASP A 27 5.17 -0.47 12.15
N LYS A 28 3.86 -0.21 12.26
CA LYS A 28 2.90 -1.07 12.99
C LYS A 28 1.97 -1.84 12.07
N VAL A 29 1.98 -1.55 10.76
CA VAL A 29 1.14 -2.26 9.80
C VAL A 29 1.63 -3.70 9.65
N GLN A 30 0.79 -4.65 10.08
CA GLN A 30 1.12 -6.07 9.97
C GLN A 30 1.08 -6.53 8.51
N PRO A 31 2.16 -7.15 7.99
CA PRO A 31 2.17 -7.71 6.64
C PRO A 31 1.24 -8.91 6.52
N PHE A 32 0.83 -9.20 5.29
CA PHE A 32 0.18 -10.46 4.96
C PHE A 32 1.23 -11.53 4.72
N THR A 33 1.08 -12.68 5.37
CA THR A 33 1.86 -13.87 5.02
C THR A 33 1.52 -14.29 3.60
N GLN A 34 2.52 -14.58 2.76
CA GLN A 34 2.28 -15.05 1.41
C GLN A 34 1.55 -16.42 1.47
N PRO A 35 0.31 -16.53 0.98
CA PRO A 35 -0.41 -17.80 1.01
C PRO A 35 0.21 -18.81 0.04
N GLN A 36 -0.10 -20.09 0.25
CA GLN A 36 0.26 -21.13 -0.71
C GLN A 36 -0.55 -20.94 -1.99
N PRO A 37 0.10 -20.86 -3.18
CA PRO A 37 -0.61 -20.57 -4.42
C PRO A 37 -1.38 -21.79 -4.93
N VAL A 38 -2.68 -21.64 -5.16
CA VAL A 38 -3.58 -22.72 -5.58
C VAL A 38 -3.90 -22.61 -7.07
N THR A 39 -4.31 -21.42 -7.52
CA THR A 39 -4.71 -21.17 -8.90
C THR A 39 -3.51 -20.98 -9.83
N VAL A 40 -3.72 -21.12 -11.15
CA VAL A 40 -2.67 -20.86 -12.15
C VAL A 40 -2.16 -19.42 -12.05
N SER A 41 -3.07 -18.46 -11.87
CA SER A 41 -2.75 -17.05 -11.71
C SER A 41 -1.90 -16.77 -10.47
N GLU A 42 -2.23 -17.39 -9.33
CA GLU A 42 -1.45 -17.26 -8.09
C GLU A 42 -0.05 -17.89 -8.24
N LYS A 43 0.03 -19.09 -8.83
CA LYS A 43 1.31 -19.77 -9.09
C LYS A 43 2.20 -18.95 -10.01
N ALA A 44 1.64 -18.36 -11.07
CA ALA A 44 2.37 -17.46 -11.96
C ALA A 44 2.87 -16.21 -11.22
N THR A 45 2.02 -15.58 -10.41
CA THR A 45 2.38 -14.38 -9.63
C THR A 45 3.48 -14.66 -8.59
N VAL A 46 3.51 -15.86 -7.99
CA VAL A 46 4.62 -16.26 -7.11
C VAL A 46 5.88 -16.58 -7.91
N LYS A 47 5.75 -17.27 -9.05
CA LYS A 47 6.87 -17.68 -9.92
C LYS A 47 7.61 -16.49 -10.51
N PHE A 48 6.89 -15.47 -10.97
CA PHE A 48 7.45 -14.30 -11.64
C PHE A 48 7.65 -13.10 -10.71
N LYS A 49 7.65 -13.34 -9.38
CA LYS A 49 7.88 -12.29 -8.40
C LYS A 49 9.28 -11.68 -8.59
N PRO A 50 9.39 -10.39 -8.87
CA PRO A 50 10.68 -9.75 -9.14
C PRO A 50 11.51 -9.55 -7.87
N ASN A 51 12.82 -9.49 -8.05
CA ASN A 51 13.74 -9.01 -7.03
C ASN A 51 13.82 -7.48 -7.11
N LEU A 52 13.62 -6.80 -5.98
CA LEU A 52 13.75 -5.35 -5.88
C LEU A 52 15.04 -4.99 -5.15
N LYS A 53 15.98 -4.33 -5.84
CA LYS A 53 17.17 -3.75 -5.23
C LYS A 53 16.89 -2.30 -4.86
N VAL A 54 16.95 -1.99 -3.57
CA VAL A 54 16.82 -0.62 -3.04
C VAL A 54 18.17 -0.16 -2.50
N ALA A 55 18.62 1.03 -2.90
CA ALA A 55 19.90 1.59 -2.48
C ALA A 55 19.75 3.07 -2.09
N GLY A 56 19.96 3.41 -0.82
CA GLY A 56 19.96 4.81 -0.35
C GLY A 56 18.58 5.44 -0.12
N TRP A 57 17.49 4.67 -0.20
CA TRP A 57 16.11 5.16 -0.03
C TRP A 57 15.31 4.25 0.91
N CYS A 58 14.06 4.61 1.20
CA CYS A 58 13.15 3.77 1.96
C CYS A 58 13.04 2.35 1.39
N ARG A 59 13.04 1.33 2.27
CA ARG A 59 12.67 -0.05 1.89
C ARG A 59 11.15 -0.18 1.77
N PRO A 60 10.62 -1.26 1.16
CA PRO A 60 9.17 -1.50 1.09
C PRO A 60 8.56 -1.82 2.46
N TYR A 61 7.38 -1.26 2.73
CA TYR A 61 6.58 -1.48 3.94
C TYR A 61 5.19 -2.02 3.58
N PRO A 62 4.48 -2.65 4.52
CA PRO A 62 3.06 -2.94 4.37
C PRO A 62 2.25 -1.64 4.37
N ALA A 63 1.44 -1.44 3.33
CA ALA A 63 0.54 -0.30 3.20
C ALA A 63 -0.76 -0.49 3.97
N VAL A 64 -1.20 -1.73 4.17
CA VAL A 64 -2.48 -2.10 4.77
C VAL A 64 -2.37 -3.47 5.45
N ASN A 65 -3.13 -3.69 6.52
CA ASN A 65 -3.21 -4.98 7.23
C ASN A 65 -4.60 -5.66 7.08
N ALA A 66 -4.78 -6.82 7.71
CA ALA A 66 -6.01 -7.61 7.62
C ALA A 66 -7.26 -6.94 8.23
N ALA A 67 -7.08 -6.01 9.17
CA ALA A 67 -8.16 -5.20 9.73
C ALA A 67 -8.53 -4.01 8.83
N GLY A 68 -7.82 -3.84 7.71
CA GLY A 68 -7.95 -2.72 6.79
C GLY A 68 -7.17 -1.48 7.20
N GLU A 69 -6.51 -1.48 8.36
CA GLU A 69 -5.76 -0.31 8.85
C GLU A 69 -4.62 0.02 7.88
N THR A 70 -4.46 1.30 7.57
CA THR A 70 -3.52 1.78 6.55
C THR A 70 -2.31 2.47 7.15
N SER A 71 -1.18 2.37 6.45
CA SER A 71 0.06 3.03 6.84
C SER A 71 -0.12 4.54 6.90
N GLY A 72 0.37 5.10 7.99
CA GLY A 72 0.43 6.52 8.23
C GLY A 72 1.44 7.26 7.36
N GLY A 73 2.35 6.51 6.73
CA GLY A 73 3.52 7.02 6.05
C GLY A 73 4.47 7.75 6.98
N LEU A 74 5.52 8.32 6.39
CA LEU A 74 6.48 9.18 7.07
C LEU A 74 6.43 10.57 6.45
N GLN A 75 6.67 11.59 7.28
CA GLN A 75 6.89 12.92 6.73
C GLN A 75 8.17 12.92 5.89
N ALA A 76 8.15 13.62 4.75
CA ALA A 76 9.29 13.77 3.86
C ALA A 76 10.31 14.77 4.45
N SER A 77 10.95 14.36 5.55
CA SER A 77 11.97 15.15 6.24
C SER A 77 13.11 14.27 6.74
N GLY A 78 14.23 14.91 7.09
CA GLY A 78 15.44 14.25 7.60
C GLY A 78 16.22 13.53 6.51
N GLU A 79 16.88 12.43 6.85
CA GLU A 79 17.60 11.59 5.89
C GLU A 79 16.64 10.90 4.90
N LEU A 80 17.11 10.65 3.67
CA LEU A 80 16.33 10.01 2.60
C LEU A 80 15.69 8.68 3.03
N ASP A 81 16.43 7.86 3.78
CA ASP A 81 15.98 6.58 4.34
C ASP A 81 15.66 6.65 5.85
N GLY A 82 15.70 7.85 6.43
CA GLY A 82 15.47 8.09 7.86
C GLY A 82 14.08 7.61 8.30
N GLY A 83 14.06 6.69 9.27
CA GLY A 83 12.83 6.07 9.79
C GLY A 83 12.20 5.02 8.87
N CYS A 84 12.77 4.77 7.68
CA CYS A 84 12.27 3.79 6.71
C CYS A 84 13.35 2.83 6.18
N ARG A 85 14.46 2.66 6.91
CA ARG A 85 15.54 1.72 6.56
C ARG A 85 15.10 0.27 6.50
N GLY A 86 13.97 -0.10 7.08
CA GLY A 86 13.40 -1.44 7.00
C GLY A 86 12.44 -1.63 8.14
N SER A 87 11.34 -2.32 7.89
CA SER A 87 10.40 -2.61 8.97
C SER A 87 11.03 -3.64 9.91
N ALA A 88 10.74 -3.52 11.21
CA ALA A 88 10.99 -4.63 12.15
C ALA A 88 10.11 -5.84 11.78
N LEU A 89 9.01 -5.60 11.08
CA LEU A 89 8.19 -6.61 10.42
C LEU A 89 8.77 -6.93 9.03
N VAL A 90 8.30 -8.01 8.41
CA VAL A 90 8.71 -8.36 7.04
C VAL A 90 8.16 -7.34 6.02
N SER A 91 8.92 -7.04 4.95
CA SER A 91 8.45 -6.22 3.83
C SER A 91 7.26 -6.84 3.08
N GLN A 92 6.52 -6.03 2.33
CA GLN A 92 5.36 -6.47 1.54
C GLN A 92 5.52 -6.12 0.06
N VAL A 93 5.05 -7.01 -0.81
CA VAL A 93 4.76 -6.75 -2.23
C VAL A 93 3.32 -7.12 -2.52
N TYR A 94 2.68 -6.37 -3.41
CA TYR A 94 1.31 -6.58 -3.85
C TYR A 94 1.29 -7.03 -5.30
N GLY A 95 0.57 -8.11 -5.60
CA GLY A 95 0.46 -8.66 -6.96
C GLY A 95 -0.98 -8.60 -7.47
N ARG A 96 -1.19 -8.18 -8.72
CA ARG A 96 -2.48 -8.27 -9.41
C ARG A 96 -2.29 -8.71 -10.85
N ALA A 97 -3.03 -9.72 -11.29
CA ALA A 97 -2.91 -10.26 -12.63
C ALA A 97 -4.23 -10.21 -13.41
N VAL A 98 -4.14 -9.99 -14.72
CA VAL A 98 -5.30 -9.93 -15.62
C VAL A 98 -4.87 -10.21 -17.06
N TRP A 99 -5.80 -10.76 -17.87
CA TRP A 99 -5.64 -10.77 -19.32
C TRP A 99 -5.80 -9.35 -19.87
N HIS A 100 -4.87 -8.92 -20.72
CA HIS A 100 -4.98 -7.66 -21.44
C HIS A 100 -4.44 -7.83 -22.87
N LYS A 101 -5.31 -7.68 -23.87
CA LYS A 101 -4.98 -7.84 -25.30
C LYS A 101 -4.23 -9.15 -25.58
N ASP A 102 -4.82 -10.27 -25.15
CA ASP A 102 -4.27 -11.64 -25.32
C ASP A 102 -2.90 -11.89 -24.64
N LEU A 103 -2.45 -10.98 -23.76
CA LEU A 103 -1.28 -11.16 -22.90
C LEU A 103 -1.71 -11.33 -21.44
N TRP A 104 -0.97 -12.13 -20.69
CA TRP A 104 -1.18 -12.32 -19.25
C TRP A 104 -0.32 -11.35 -18.45
N ALA A 105 -0.91 -10.22 -18.05
CA ALA A 105 -0.22 -9.15 -17.36
C ALA A 105 -0.22 -9.39 -15.85
N ILE A 106 0.94 -9.26 -15.19
CA ILE A 106 1.07 -9.30 -13.73
C ILE A 106 1.74 -8.01 -13.24
N MET A 107 0.99 -7.20 -12.51
CA MET A 107 1.50 -6.00 -11.85
C MET A 107 2.01 -6.36 -10.45
N TYR A 108 3.23 -5.95 -10.14
CA TYR A 108 3.78 -5.97 -8.79
C TYR A 108 3.93 -4.54 -8.30
N ALA A 109 3.44 -4.25 -7.09
CA ALA A 109 3.53 -2.94 -6.48
C ALA A 109 4.18 -3.01 -5.10
N TRP A 110 4.95 -1.96 -4.77
CA TRP A 110 5.57 -1.75 -3.47
C TRP A 110 5.16 -0.41 -2.92
N TYR A 111 4.97 -0.37 -1.60
CA TYR A 111 4.68 0.85 -0.86
C TYR A 111 5.89 1.30 -0.06
N PHE A 112 6.16 2.60 -0.10
CA PHE A 112 7.22 3.26 0.64
C PHE A 112 6.62 4.34 1.55
N PRO A 113 7.02 4.43 2.84
CA PRO A 113 6.42 5.38 3.77
C PRO A 113 6.54 6.85 3.36
N LYS A 114 7.64 7.21 2.69
CA LYS A 114 7.91 8.52 2.11
C LYS A 114 8.78 8.38 0.86
N ASP A 115 8.81 9.42 0.07
CA ASP A 115 9.78 9.64 -1.00
C ASP A 115 10.20 11.10 -0.97
N MET A 116 11.50 11.32 -1.08
CA MET A 116 12.08 12.64 -0.99
C MET A 116 13.36 12.65 -1.78
N TYR A 117 13.72 13.78 -2.35
CA TYR A 117 15.02 13.97 -2.98
C TYR A 117 15.66 15.26 -2.46
N PHE A 118 16.97 15.35 -2.59
CA PHE A 118 17.71 16.56 -2.25
C PHE A 118 17.81 17.43 -3.50
N ASP A 119 17.33 18.67 -3.45
CA ASP A 119 17.53 19.65 -4.52
C ASP A 119 18.76 20.52 -4.22
N PRO A 120 19.90 20.27 -4.91
CA PRO A 120 21.14 20.99 -4.66
C PRO A 120 21.12 22.44 -5.19
N LEU A 121 20.07 22.85 -5.91
CA LEU A 121 19.95 24.20 -6.50
C LEU A 121 19.01 25.12 -5.72
N SER A 122 18.42 24.65 -4.61
CA SER A 122 17.56 25.47 -3.76
C SER A 122 18.38 26.24 -2.72
N ASP A 123 18.20 27.56 -2.65
CA ASP A 123 19.00 28.48 -1.82
C ASP A 123 18.90 28.21 -0.29
N GLU A 124 17.96 27.37 0.16
CA GLU A 124 17.85 26.93 1.58
C GLU A 124 18.00 25.42 1.80
N GLY A 125 18.42 24.63 0.79
CA GLY A 125 18.53 23.17 0.94
C GLY A 125 17.18 22.52 1.29
N HIS A 126 16.13 22.89 0.55
CA HIS A 126 14.78 22.38 0.79
C HIS A 126 14.71 20.89 0.46
N GLN A 127 14.31 20.10 1.46
CA GLN A 127 13.90 18.71 1.27
C GLN A 127 12.54 18.72 0.56
N LEU A 128 12.54 18.38 -0.73
CA LEU A 128 11.33 18.19 -1.50
C LEU A 128 10.94 16.72 -1.46
N GLY A 129 9.67 16.47 -1.20
CA GLY A 129 9.18 15.10 -1.09
C GLY A 129 7.76 15.02 -0.58
N HIS A 130 7.26 13.80 -0.56
CA HIS A 130 5.89 13.50 -0.19
C HIS A 130 5.84 12.32 0.78
N ARG A 131 4.83 12.37 1.64
CA ARG A 131 4.42 11.23 2.44
C ARG A 131 3.69 10.26 1.51
N HIS A 132 3.99 8.97 1.66
CA HIS A 132 3.47 7.86 0.84
C HIS A 132 3.97 7.87 -0.60
N THR A 133 4.53 6.74 -1.02
CA THR A 133 4.84 6.50 -2.44
C THR A 133 4.53 5.06 -2.80
N HIS A 134 4.02 4.85 -4.02
CA HIS A 134 3.80 3.53 -4.59
C HIS A 134 4.56 3.44 -5.91
N HIS A 135 5.34 2.37 -6.07
CA HIS A 135 5.97 2.02 -7.34
C HIS A 135 5.42 0.69 -7.83
N ALA A 136 5.25 0.55 -9.14
CA ALA A 136 4.79 -0.67 -9.75
C ALA A 136 5.62 -1.07 -10.97
N GLY A 137 5.82 -2.37 -11.15
CA GLY A 137 6.38 -2.97 -12.35
C GLY A 137 5.40 -3.97 -12.95
N MET A 138 5.43 -4.14 -14.28
CA MET A 138 4.59 -5.09 -15.00
C MET A 138 5.45 -6.22 -15.57
N TRP A 139 4.95 -7.44 -15.46
CA TRP A 139 5.44 -8.62 -16.17
C TRP A 139 4.40 -9.04 -17.21
N TRP A 140 4.84 -9.32 -18.45
CA TRP A 140 4.01 -9.70 -19.60
C TRP A 140 4.43 -11.07 -20.12
#